data_AF-A0A0R2A1Z7-F1
#
_entry.id   AF-A0A0R2A1Z7-F1
#
_cell.length_a   1.000
_cell.length_b   1.000
_cell.length_c   1.000
_cell.angle_alpha   90.00
_cell.angle_beta   90.00
_cell.angle_gamma   90.00
#
_symmetry.space_group_name_H-M   'P 1'
#
loop_
_entity.id
_entity.type
_entity.pdbx_description
1 polymer ?
#
loop_
_entity_poly.entity_id
_entity_poly.type
_entity_poly.pdbx_seq_one_letter_code
_entity_poly.pdbx_strand_id
1 'polypeptide(L)'
;MSVMQEVHQVSSAEITRLKQYYTSSLTSTPPGAVFRAKKNGTVVTAYRSGKVMFQGPHIQSELARWHFTPQAAATTSHTSTHRHATSQPLPTGFATWSVLGSDEVGTGSFFGPLTVAAVFVDRDHLDTVKALGIQDSKKLTDPEIIKMAKQLITFLPYHVVNLMPDKYNQLMARYHNQGQLKALCHNLALQKVLQKIQPTTPDAILIDQFVAPATYYRYLKGQPVILKDHVYFQIKGEQAHLAVAAASVLARYVSLQVMDQLTEQAGITLPIGAGNAVDQIAAKLLHRGLSLDQFAKVHFANTQKAQAIATHLK
;
A
#
# COMPACT_ATOMS: atom_id res chain seq x y z
N MET A 1 -11.94 -5.53 26.03
CA MET A 1 -12.25 -6.92 25.63
C MET A 1 -12.41 -6.96 24.12
N SER A 2 -11.65 -7.79 23.42
CA SER A 2 -11.79 -7.96 21.97
C SER A 2 -13.14 -8.60 21.67
N VAL A 3 -13.93 -8.01 20.76
CA VAL A 3 -15.23 -8.58 20.36
C VAL A 3 -14.97 -9.80 19.47
N MET A 4 -15.45 -10.97 19.87
CA MET A 4 -15.31 -12.20 19.07
C MET A 4 -16.04 -12.03 17.73
N GLN A 5 -15.43 -12.53 16.65
CA GLN A 5 -16.02 -12.51 15.31
C GLN A 5 -15.71 -13.77 14.52
N GLU A 6 -16.65 -14.20 13.68
CA GLU A 6 -16.49 -15.32 12.74
C GLU A 6 -17.13 -14.98 11.39
N VAL A 7 -16.58 -15.53 10.31
CA VAL A 7 -16.97 -15.24 8.94
C VAL A 7 -17.20 -16.53 8.18
N HIS A 8 -18.35 -16.62 7.50
CA HIS A 8 -18.71 -17.75 6.65
C HIS A 8 -19.00 -17.28 5.23
N GLN A 9 -18.76 -18.16 4.27
CA GLN A 9 -19.13 -17.99 2.87
C GLN A 9 -20.34 -18.88 2.59
N VAL A 10 -21.43 -18.29 2.13
CA VAL A 10 -22.70 -19.00 1.88
C VAL A 10 -23.34 -18.53 0.57
N SER A 11 -24.26 -19.33 0.04
CA SER A 11 -25.04 -19.01 -1.17
C SER A 11 -26.03 -17.86 -0.97
N SER A 12 -26.52 -17.28 -2.06
CA SER A 12 -27.59 -16.27 -2.03
C SER A 12 -28.90 -16.80 -1.45
N ALA A 13 -29.19 -18.09 -1.64
CA ALA A 13 -30.34 -18.77 -1.04
C ALA A 13 -30.20 -18.83 0.49
N GLU A 14 -29.00 -19.14 0.99
CA GLU A 14 -28.71 -19.15 2.43
C GLU A 14 -28.74 -17.74 3.03
N ILE A 15 -28.24 -16.71 2.33
CA ILE A 15 -28.41 -15.30 2.74
C ILE A 15 -29.89 -14.94 2.85
N THR A 16 -30.73 -15.40 1.91
CA THR A 16 -32.17 -15.14 1.93
C THR A 16 -32.84 -15.84 3.11
N ARG A 17 -32.47 -17.10 3.38
CA ARG A 17 -32.92 -17.87 4.55
C ARG A 17 -32.52 -17.21 5.87
N LEU A 18 -31.27 -16.76 5.98
CA LEU A 18 -30.77 -16.00 7.13
C LEU A 18 -31.56 -14.70 7.32
N LYS A 19 -31.75 -13.91 6.24
CA LYS A 19 -32.52 -12.67 6.29
C LYS A 19 -33.96 -12.91 6.76
N GLN A 20 -34.59 -13.97 6.27
CA GLN A 20 -35.96 -14.35 6.66
C GLN A 20 -36.04 -14.71 8.15
N TYR A 21 -35.08 -15.49 8.66
CA TYR A 21 -35.03 -15.84 10.09
C TYR A 21 -34.80 -14.62 10.99
N TYR A 22 -33.95 -13.68 10.57
CA TYR A 22 -33.63 -12.48 11.33
C TYR A 22 -34.56 -11.28 11.04
N THR A 23 -35.69 -11.48 10.34
CA THR A 23 -36.59 -10.40 9.91
C THR A 23 -37.03 -9.49 11.07
N SER A 24 -37.32 -10.04 12.24
CA SER A 24 -37.74 -9.29 13.43
C SER A 24 -36.60 -8.57 14.18
N SER A 25 -35.36 -8.73 13.74
CA SER A 25 -34.16 -8.19 14.41
C SER A 25 -33.27 -7.37 13.46
N LEU A 26 -33.81 -6.94 12.33
CA LEU A 26 -33.09 -6.16 11.32
C LEU A 26 -32.73 -4.75 11.84
N THR A 27 -31.59 -4.24 11.37
CA THR A 27 -31.07 -2.91 11.69
C THR A 27 -30.53 -2.24 10.43
N SER A 28 -30.17 -0.96 10.51
CA SER A 28 -29.55 -0.22 9.41
C SER A 28 -28.32 -0.93 8.87
N THR A 29 -28.23 -1.06 7.54
CA THR A 29 -27.14 -1.76 6.86
C THR A 29 -25.96 -0.82 6.57
N PRO A 30 -24.71 -1.27 6.78
CA PRO A 30 -23.54 -0.56 6.28
C PRO A 30 -23.45 -0.65 4.73
N PRO A 31 -22.64 0.21 4.07
CA PRO A 31 -22.45 0.16 2.62
C PRO A 31 -22.03 -1.23 2.14
N GLY A 32 -22.74 -1.77 1.14
CA GLY A 32 -22.46 -3.08 0.54
C GLY A 32 -23.10 -4.30 1.21
N ALA A 33 -23.75 -4.14 2.37
CA ALA A 33 -24.47 -5.23 3.04
C ALA A 33 -25.88 -5.47 2.44
N VAL A 34 -26.32 -6.73 2.42
CA VAL A 34 -27.66 -7.18 2.04
C VAL A 34 -28.64 -7.06 3.20
N PHE A 35 -28.19 -7.42 4.41
CA PHE A 35 -28.92 -7.20 5.64
C PHE A 35 -27.95 -7.15 6.82
N ARG A 36 -28.39 -6.50 7.89
CA ARG A 36 -27.73 -6.52 9.20
C ARG A 36 -28.79 -6.76 10.26
N ALA A 37 -28.53 -7.69 11.17
CA ALA A 37 -29.43 -7.99 12.29
C ALA A 37 -28.68 -8.00 13.61
N LYS A 38 -29.36 -7.68 14.71
CA LYS A 38 -28.82 -7.79 16.07
C LYS A 38 -29.76 -8.63 16.92
N LYS A 39 -29.31 -9.81 17.35
CA LYS A 39 -30.10 -10.75 18.15
C LYS A 39 -29.21 -11.40 19.22
N ASN A 40 -29.69 -11.44 20.46
CA ASN A 40 -29.00 -12.10 21.59
C ASN A 40 -27.53 -11.70 21.77
N GLY A 41 -27.22 -10.40 21.65
CA GLY A 41 -25.84 -9.89 21.76
C GLY A 41 -24.96 -10.14 20.54
N THR A 42 -25.44 -10.83 19.51
CA THR A 42 -24.72 -11.08 18.26
C THR A 42 -25.24 -10.19 17.14
N VAL A 43 -24.31 -9.59 16.42
CA VAL A 43 -24.55 -8.82 15.19
C VAL A 43 -24.22 -9.72 14.00
N VAL A 44 -25.20 -9.92 13.13
CA VAL A 44 -25.06 -10.69 11.89
C VAL A 44 -25.12 -9.72 10.71
N THR A 45 -24.09 -9.69 9.87
CA THR A 45 -24.05 -8.85 8.67
C THR A 45 -23.76 -9.71 7.45
N ALA A 46 -24.68 -9.75 6.49
CA ALA A 46 -24.49 -10.45 5.23
C ALA A 46 -24.23 -9.46 4.09
N TYR A 47 -23.35 -9.83 3.16
CA TYR A 47 -22.96 -9.01 2.02
C TYR A 47 -23.39 -9.66 0.71
N ARG A 48 -23.49 -8.85 -0.36
CA ARG A 48 -23.86 -9.35 -1.70
C ARG A 48 -22.84 -10.37 -2.25
N SER A 49 -21.63 -10.40 -1.69
CA SER A 49 -20.56 -11.33 -2.04
C SER A 49 -20.71 -12.74 -1.47
N GLY A 50 -21.76 -13.05 -0.70
CA GLY A 50 -21.90 -14.34 -0.02
C GLY A 50 -21.25 -14.40 1.37
N LYS A 51 -20.50 -13.36 1.76
CA LYS A 51 -19.89 -13.25 3.09
C LYS A 51 -20.96 -12.96 4.14
N VAL A 52 -20.99 -13.76 5.21
CA VAL A 52 -21.81 -13.52 6.40
C VAL A 52 -20.90 -13.46 7.61
N MET A 53 -21.00 -12.37 8.37
CA MET A 53 -20.15 -12.11 9.53
C MET A 53 -21.00 -12.08 10.80
N PHE A 54 -20.60 -12.87 11.79
CA PHE A 54 -21.17 -12.91 13.13
C PHE A 54 -20.21 -12.23 14.10
N GLN A 55 -20.67 -11.25 14.89
CA GLN A 55 -19.84 -10.49 15.83
C GLN A 55 -20.55 -10.31 17.17
N GLY A 56 -19.89 -10.60 18.28
CA GLY A 56 -20.46 -10.38 19.61
C GLY A 56 -19.98 -11.40 20.65
N PRO A 57 -20.35 -11.21 21.92
CA PRO A 57 -20.00 -12.14 23.01
C PRO A 57 -20.67 -13.52 22.91
N HIS A 58 -21.70 -13.69 22.07
CA HIS A 58 -22.51 -14.91 22.00
C HIS A 58 -22.59 -15.49 20.58
N ILE A 59 -21.49 -15.40 19.81
CA ILE A 59 -21.47 -15.89 18.42
C ILE A 59 -21.69 -17.40 18.34
N GLN A 60 -21.10 -18.19 19.24
CA GLN A 60 -21.15 -19.66 19.21
C GLN A 60 -22.58 -20.19 19.29
N SER A 61 -23.43 -19.62 20.15
CA SER A 61 -24.84 -20.02 20.28
C SER A 61 -25.69 -19.66 19.06
N GLU A 62 -25.35 -18.60 18.34
CA GLU A 62 -26.03 -18.25 17.08
C GLU A 62 -25.53 -19.12 15.93
N LEU A 63 -24.22 -19.37 15.86
CA LEU A 63 -23.59 -20.24 14.84
C LEU A 63 -24.07 -21.69 14.94
N ALA A 64 -24.26 -22.22 16.15
CA ALA A 64 -24.78 -23.57 16.35
C ALA A 64 -26.19 -23.79 15.73
N ARG A 65 -26.93 -22.72 15.41
CA ARG A 65 -28.24 -22.79 14.73
C ARG A 65 -28.11 -22.92 13.22
N TRP A 66 -26.92 -22.71 12.68
CA TRP A 66 -26.64 -22.69 11.26
C TRP A 66 -25.62 -23.76 10.92
N HIS A 67 -26.09 -24.84 10.30
CA HIS A 67 -25.19 -25.83 9.70
C HIS A 67 -24.81 -25.35 8.32
N PHE A 68 -23.69 -24.62 8.23
CA PHE A 68 -23.09 -24.28 6.94
C PHE A 68 -22.46 -25.55 6.39
N THR A 69 -23.12 -26.17 5.40
CA THR A 69 -22.56 -27.31 4.69
C THR A 69 -21.28 -26.84 3.99
N PRO A 70 -20.11 -27.49 4.20
CA PRO A 70 -18.94 -27.19 3.39
C PRO A 70 -19.27 -27.57 1.95
N GLN A 71 -19.55 -26.56 1.13
CA GLN A 71 -19.74 -26.80 -0.30
C GLN A 71 -18.39 -27.27 -0.84
N ALA A 72 -18.30 -28.55 -1.23
CA ALA A 72 -17.20 -29.05 -2.04
C ALA A 72 -17.07 -28.11 -3.23
N ALA A 73 -15.90 -27.49 -3.38
CA ALA A 73 -15.64 -26.47 -4.38
C ALA A 73 -15.79 -27.06 -5.78
N ALA A 74 -17.01 -27.02 -6.32
CA ALA A 74 -17.20 -26.93 -7.75
C ALA A 74 -16.54 -25.61 -8.17
N THR A 75 -15.50 -25.75 -8.97
CA THR A 75 -14.55 -24.72 -9.39
C THR A 75 -15.21 -23.65 -10.26
N THR A 76 -16.05 -22.82 -9.67
CA THR A 76 -16.46 -21.52 -10.20
C THR A 76 -16.31 -20.51 -9.07
N SER A 77 -15.04 -20.21 -8.78
CA SER A 77 -14.60 -19.20 -7.84
C SER A 77 -15.03 -17.81 -8.29
N HIS A 78 -16.24 -17.39 -7.96
CA HIS A 78 -16.59 -15.98 -7.80
C HIS A 78 -16.44 -15.58 -6.34
N THR A 79 -15.24 -15.83 -5.81
CA THR A 79 -14.68 -15.00 -4.76
C THR A 79 -14.69 -13.57 -5.29
N SER A 80 -15.31 -12.63 -4.55
CA SER A 80 -14.79 -11.27 -4.51
C SER A 80 -13.45 -11.32 -3.77
N THR A 81 -12.49 -11.97 -4.40
CA THR A 81 -11.10 -11.57 -4.31
C THR A 81 -11.14 -10.09 -4.68
N HIS A 82 -10.63 -9.21 -3.80
CA HIS A 82 -9.63 -8.32 -4.34
C HIS A 82 -8.80 -9.22 -5.22
N ARG A 83 -8.92 -9.12 -6.55
CA ARG A 83 -8.10 -9.93 -7.45
C ARG A 83 -6.70 -9.75 -6.88
N HIS A 84 -6.20 -10.74 -6.15
CA HIS A 84 -4.80 -11.00 -6.13
C HIS A 84 -4.58 -11.23 -7.60
N ALA A 85 -4.13 -10.18 -8.27
CA ALA A 85 -3.50 -10.33 -9.54
C ALA A 85 -2.51 -11.45 -9.25
N THR A 86 -2.79 -12.65 -9.74
CA THR A 86 -1.79 -13.70 -9.75
C THR A 86 -0.70 -13.07 -10.57
N SER A 87 0.34 -12.58 -9.89
CA SER A 87 1.52 -12.09 -10.57
C SER A 87 1.95 -13.23 -11.49
N GLN A 88 2.22 -12.90 -12.74
CA GLN A 88 2.72 -13.91 -13.66
C GLN A 88 3.96 -14.53 -13.01
N PRO A 89 4.08 -15.86 -12.96
CA PRO A 89 5.23 -16.50 -12.34
C PRO A 89 6.49 -15.99 -13.04
N LEU A 90 7.47 -15.55 -12.24
CA LEU A 90 8.74 -15.10 -12.77
C LEU A 90 9.48 -16.28 -13.42
N PRO A 91 10.27 -16.03 -14.48
CA PRO A 91 11.08 -17.06 -15.11
C PRO A 91 11.99 -17.81 -14.13
N THR A 92 12.29 -19.08 -14.42
CA THR A 92 13.25 -19.86 -13.64
C THR A 92 14.61 -19.16 -13.60
N GLY A 93 15.22 -19.06 -12.42
CA GLY A 93 16.52 -18.40 -12.25
C GLY A 93 16.44 -16.86 -12.17
N PHE A 94 15.26 -16.26 -12.13
CA PHE A 94 15.11 -14.79 -12.07
C PHE A 94 15.93 -14.13 -10.94
N ALA A 95 16.08 -14.80 -9.81
CA ALA A 95 16.84 -14.30 -8.66
C ALA A 95 18.35 -14.10 -8.91
N THR A 96 18.90 -14.63 -10.01
CA THR A 96 20.32 -14.51 -10.38
C THR A 96 20.57 -13.61 -11.59
N TRP A 97 19.52 -12.93 -12.07
CA TRP A 97 19.59 -12.04 -13.22
C TRP A 97 20.13 -10.65 -12.84
N SER A 98 20.62 -9.90 -13.82
CA SER A 98 20.94 -8.48 -13.65
C SER A 98 19.64 -7.67 -13.77
N VAL A 99 19.06 -7.24 -12.65
CA VAL A 99 17.70 -6.68 -12.60
C VAL A 99 17.69 -5.22 -12.16
N LEU A 100 16.88 -4.43 -12.84
CA LEU A 100 16.47 -3.10 -12.39
C LEU A 100 15.16 -3.19 -11.59
N GLY A 101 15.25 -3.03 -10.27
CA GLY A 101 14.11 -3.10 -9.36
C GLY A 101 13.55 -1.72 -9.00
N SER A 102 12.25 -1.63 -8.69
CA SER A 102 11.65 -0.41 -8.11
C SER A 102 10.61 -0.71 -7.04
N ASP A 103 10.55 0.17 -6.04
CA ASP A 103 9.61 0.14 -4.90
C ASP A 103 9.34 1.57 -4.40
N GLU A 104 8.31 1.73 -3.56
CA GLU A 104 7.90 3.01 -3.01
C GLU A 104 7.58 2.98 -1.51
N VAL A 105 7.68 4.15 -0.88
CA VAL A 105 7.22 4.38 0.51
C VAL A 105 6.42 5.69 0.62
N GLY A 106 5.72 5.85 1.75
CA GLY A 106 5.00 7.09 2.07
C GLY A 106 3.57 7.16 1.50
N THR A 107 3.08 6.12 0.83
CA THR A 107 1.73 6.06 0.25
C THR A 107 0.61 6.18 1.29
N GLY A 108 0.75 5.51 2.43
CA GLY A 108 -0.23 5.51 3.52
C GLY A 108 0.02 6.56 4.61
N SER A 109 1.04 7.41 4.47
CA SER A 109 1.37 8.43 5.48
C SER A 109 0.85 9.79 5.07
N PHE A 110 0.16 10.46 6.00
CA PHE A 110 -0.39 11.79 5.79
C PHE A 110 0.70 12.84 5.60
N PHE A 111 1.64 12.90 6.54
CA PHE A 111 2.82 13.75 6.44
C PHE A 111 3.85 13.14 5.49
N GLY A 112 4.68 14.02 4.92
CA GLY A 112 5.84 13.64 4.14
C GLY A 112 5.54 13.30 2.68
N PRO A 113 6.60 12.90 1.96
CA PRO A 113 6.53 12.69 0.52
C PRO A 113 5.88 11.36 0.12
N LEU A 114 5.67 11.18 -1.18
CA LEU A 114 5.66 9.87 -1.83
C LEU A 114 7.04 9.66 -2.46
N THR A 115 7.79 8.65 -2.01
CA THR A 115 9.17 8.42 -2.45
C THR A 115 9.24 7.10 -3.20
N VAL A 116 9.65 7.15 -4.48
CA VAL A 116 9.92 5.97 -5.31
C VAL A 116 11.40 5.88 -5.58
N ALA A 117 11.98 4.70 -5.42
CA ALA A 117 13.35 4.44 -5.83
C ALA A 117 13.39 3.36 -6.91
N ALA A 118 14.38 3.45 -7.78
CA ALA A 118 14.78 2.40 -8.69
C ALA A 118 16.28 2.12 -8.52
N VAL A 119 16.66 0.85 -8.49
CA VAL A 119 18.04 0.40 -8.27
C VAL A 119 18.36 -0.73 -9.24
N PHE A 120 19.47 -0.61 -9.96
CA PHE A 120 20.00 -1.68 -10.79
C PHE A 120 21.00 -2.50 -9.97
N VAL A 121 20.79 -3.82 -9.93
CA VAL A 121 21.73 -4.78 -9.34
C VAL A 121 22.18 -5.72 -10.43
N ASP A 122 23.45 -5.61 -10.78
CA ASP A 122 24.10 -6.52 -11.70
C ASP A 122 24.37 -7.88 -11.04
N ARG A 123 24.47 -8.95 -11.84
CA ARG A 123 24.72 -10.32 -11.37
C ARG A 123 25.94 -10.40 -10.47
N ASP A 124 27.02 -9.71 -10.83
CA ASP A 124 28.28 -9.71 -10.09
C ASP A 124 28.18 -9.02 -8.71
N HIS A 125 27.16 -8.17 -8.53
CA HIS A 125 26.91 -7.49 -7.26
C HIS A 125 25.92 -8.24 -6.34
N LEU A 126 25.26 -9.30 -6.82
CA LEU A 126 24.22 -10.00 -6.04
C LEU A 126 24.74 -10.52 -4.70
N ASP A 127 25.90 -11.16 -4.68
CA ASP A 127 26.48 -11.70 -3.45
C ASP A 127 26.89 -10.59 -2.47
N THR A 128 27.44 -9.49 -2.99
CA THR A 128 27.77 -8.31 -2.19
C THR A 128 26.51 -7.71 -1.55
N VAL A 129 25.46 -7.51 -2.34
CA VAL A 129 24.18 -6.96 -1.85
C VAL A 129 23.53 -7.91 -0.84
N LYS A 130 23.59 -9.22 -1.07
CA LYS A 130 23.08 -10.24 -0.15
C LYS A 130 23.84 -10.26 1.17
N ALA A 131 25.17 -10.10 1.13
CA ALA A 131 26.02 -10.06 2.31
C ALA A 131 25.77 -8.83 3.20
N LEU A 132 25.24 -7.74 2.64
CA LEU A 132 24.77 -6.58 3.42
C LEU A 132 23.52 -6.89 4.26
N GLY A 133 22.89 -8.05 4.08
CA GLY A 133 21.69 -8.44 4.82
C GLY A 133 20.42 -7.78 4.30
N ILE A 134 20.39 -7.38 3.02
CA ILE A 134 19.18 -6.85 2.40
C ILE A 134 18.11 -7.94 2.41
N GLN A 135 17.13 -7.77 3.30
CA GLN A 135 15.94 -8.60 3.42
C GLN A 135 14.73 -7.65 3.46
N ASP A 136 13.56 -8.19 3.79
CA ASP A 136 12.31 -7.44 3.95
C ASP A 136 12.54 -6.15 4.76
N SER A 137 12.57 -5.01 4.06
CA SER A 137 12.92 -3.70 4.60
C SER A 137 12.02 -3.28 5.76
N LYS A 138 10.82 -3.88 5.86
CA LYS A 138 9.84 -3.65 6.92
C LYS A 138 10.31 -4.19 8.27
N LYS A 139 11.26 -5.13 8.28
CA LYS A 139 11.86 -5.69 9.50
C LYS A 139 13.08 -4.89 9.96
N LEU A 140 13.62 -4.02 9.12
CA LEU A 140 14.77 -3.19 9.44
C LEU A 140 14.34 -1.95 10.24
N THR A 141 15.14 -1.59 11.22
CA THR A 141 15.05 -0.34 11.98
C THR A 141 15.59 0.84 11.16
N ASP A 142 15.21 2.06 11.53
CA ASP A 142 15.68 3.26 10.80
C ASP A 142 17.23 3.38 10.79
N PRO A 143 17.97 3.12 11.89
CA PRO A 143 19.43 3.10 11.84
C PRO A 143 20.01 2.06 10.88
N GLU A 144 19.41 0.87 10.79
CA GLU A 144 19.83 -0.18 9.86
C GLU A 144 19.58 0.24 8.41
N ILE A 145 18.42 0.85 8.12
CA ILE A 145 18.10 1.41 6.80
C ILE A 145 19.12 2.47 6.40
N ILE A 146 19.43 3.42 7.28
CA ILE A 146 20.40 4.50 7.01
C ILE A 146 21.79 3.91 6.72
N LYS A 147 22.26 2.99 7.57
CA LYS A 147 23.58 2.35 7.39
C LYS A 147 23.64 1.61 6.06
N MET A 148 22.63 0.79 5.77
CA MET A 148 22.58 -0.04 4.58
C MET A 148 22.46 0.81 3.31
N ALA A 149 21.56 1.81 3.29
CA ALA A 149 21.41 2.72 2.17
C ALA A 149 22.72 3.44 1.84
N LYS A 150 23.43 3.94 2.86
CA LYS A 150 24.74 4.60 2.68
C LYS A 150 25.79 3.69 2.05
N GLN A 151 25.71 2.37 2.24
CA GLN A 151 26.59 1.41 1.57
C GLN A 151 26.14 1.15 0.14
N LEU A 152 24.85 0.89 -0.09
CA LEU A 152 24.32 0.56 -1.43
C LEU A 152 24.58 1.66 -2.46
N ILE A 153 24.42 2.93 -2.06
CA ILE A 153 24.59 4.07 -2.96
C ILE A 153 26.03 4.27 -3.45
N THR A 154 27.02 3.63 -2.83
CA THR A 154 28.42 3.79 -3.25
C THR A 154 28.78 2.95 -4.47
N PHE A 155 27.97 1.94 -4.80
CA PHE A 155 28.30 0.99 -5.87
C PHE A 155 27.13 0.58 -6.77
N LEU A 156 25.87 0.74 -6.34
CA LEU A 156 24.72 0.43 -7.19
C LEU A 156 24.24 1.65 -7.96
N PRO A 157 23.94 1.54 -9.26
CA PRO A 157 23.25 2.59 -9.99
C PRO A 157 21.79 2.73 -9.52
N TYR A 158 21.38 3.94 -9.17
CA TYR A 158 20.03 4.20 -8.68
C TYR A 158 19.47 5.55 -9.11
N HIS A 159 18.17 5.72 -8.94
CA HIS A 159 17.50 7.01 -9.00
C HIS A 159 16.33 7.04 -8.02
N VAL A 160 16.06 8.21 -7.43
CA VAL A 160 14.95 8.42 -6.51
C VAL A 160 14.08 9.55 -7.03
N VAL A 161 12.80 9.28 -7.19
CA VAL A 161 11.76 10.27 -7.47
C VAL A 161 11.04 10.55 -6.15
N ASN A 162 11.30 11.72 -5.56
CA ASN A 162 10.71 12.13 -4.30
C ASN A 162 9.66 13.22 -4.53
N LEU A 163 8.38 12.85 -4.47
CA LEU A 163 7.28 13.81 -4.57
C LEU A 163 7.00 14.44 -3.21
N MET A 164 7.54 15.64 -3.01
CA MET A 164 7.26 16.48 -1.84
C MET A 164 5.76 16.82 -1.74
N PRO A 165 5.24 17.09 -0.52
CA PRO A 165 3.81 17.32 -0.27
C PRO A 165 3.15 18.33 -1.22
N ASP A 166 3.81 19.46 -1.47
CA ASP A 166 3.34 20.52 -2.35
C ASP A 166 3.10 20.01 -3.78
N LYS A 167 4.10 19.33 -4.35
CA LYS A 167 4.03 18.78 -5.70
C LYS A 167 3.07 17.61 -5.76
N TYR A 168 3.05 16.78 -4.72
CA TYR A 168 2.12 15.67 -4.58
C TYR A 168 0.67 16.16 -4.63
N ASN A 169 0.33 17.22 -3.89
CA ASN A 169 -1.02 17.79 -3.85
C ASN A 169 -1.42 18.38 -5.21
N GLN A 170 -0.52 19.10 -5.89
CA GLN A 170 -0.76 19.58 -7.25
C GLN A 170 -1.09 18.44 -8.22
N LEU A 171 -0.33 17.34 -8.14
CA LEU A 171 -0.55 16.19 -9.02
C LEU A 171 -1.79 15.40 -8.62
N MET A 172 -2.10 15.26 -7.33
CA MET A 172 -3.34 14.64 -6.87
C MET A 172 -4.58 15.43 -7.32
N ALA A 173 -4.52 16.76 -7.34
CA ALA A 173 -5.58 17.60 -7.87
C ALA A 173 -5.76 17.44 -9.39
N ARG A 174 -4.70 17.07 -10.12
CA ARG A 174 -4.76 16.82 -11.57
C ARG A 174 -5.25 15.42 -11.93
N TYR A 175 -4.75 14.40 -11.24
CA TYR A 175 -4.96 12.99 -11.61
C TYR A 175 -6.03 12.29 -10.76
N HIS A 176 -6.35 12.84 -9.58
CA HIS A 176 -7.33 12.29 -8.63
C HIS A 176 -7.10 10.82 -8.24
N ASN A 177 -5.89 10.28 -8.46
CA ASN A 177 -5.60 8.87 -8.26
C ASN A 177 -4.14 8.66 -7.82
N GLN A 178 -3.95 8.20 -6.58
CA GLN A 178 -2.62 7.92 -6.04
C GLN A 178 -1.90 6.80 -6.79
N GLY A 179 -2.62 5.76 -7.23
CA GLY A 179 -2.06 4.68 -8.04
C GLY A 179 -1.50 5.18 -9.39
N GLN A 180 -2.12 6.19 -9.98
CA GLN A 180 -1.59 6.84 -11.19
C GLN A 180 -0.29 7.61 -10.90
N LEU A 181 -0.22 8.36 -9.80
CA LEU A 181 1.02 9.05 -9.41
C LEU A 181 2.17 8.07 -9.19
N LYS A 182 1.91 6.96 -8.52
CA LYS A 182 2.88 5.89 -8.34
C LYS A 182 3.39 5.37 -9.68
N ALA A 183 2.49 5.02 -10.60
CA ALA A 183 2.90 4.52 -11.92
C ALA A 183 3.81 5.51 -12.66
N LEU A 184 3.46 6.80 -12.65
CA LEU A 184 4.29 7.85 -13.25
C LEU A 184 5.69 7.94 -12.61
N CYS A 185 5.77 7.86 -11.28
CA CYS A 185 7.03 7.94 -10.55
C CYS A 185 7.92 6.71 -10.76
N HIS A 186 7.35 5.50 -10.75
CA HIS A 186 8.10 4.27 -11.07
C HIS A 186 8.65 4.33 -12.49
N ASN A 187 7.82 4.68 -13.48
CA ASN A 187 8.24 4.79 -14.87
C ASN A 187 9.38 5.81 -15.04
N LEU A 188 9.32 6.97 -14.37
CA LEU A 188 10.38 7.98 -14.40
C LEU A 188 11.66 7.49 -13.70
N ALA A 189 11.56 6.90 -12.51
CA ALA A 189 12.70 6.42 -11.75
C ALA A 189 13.48 5.36 -12.54
N LEU A 190 12.76 4.38 -13.11
CA LEU A 190 13.31 3.32 -13.95
C LEU A 190 14.02 3.89 -15.19
N GLN A 191 13.38 4.83 -15.90
CA GLN A 191 14.00 5.48 -17.07
C GLN A 191 15.31 6.17 -16.72
N LYS A 192 15.36 6.87 -15.58
CA LYS A 192 16.56 7.57 -15.13
C LYS A 192 17.70 6.62 -14.77
N VAL A 193 17.40 5.44 -14.24
CA VAL A 193 18.44 4.42 -14.02
C VAL A 193 18.90 3.82 -15.34
N LEU A 194 17.99 3.48 -16.26
CA LEU A 194 18.35 2.98 -17.60
C LEU A 194 19.29 3.93 -18.33
N GLN A 195 19.06 5.24 -18.24
CA GLN A 195 19.97 6.26 -18.81
C GLN A 195 21.36 6.24 -18.17
N LYS A 196 21.45 6.01 -16.84
CA LYS A 196 22.72 6.01 -16.10
C LYS A 196 23.59 4.78 -16.37
N ILE A 197 22.98 3.65 -16.75
CA ILE A 197 23.69 2.39 -16.93
C ILE A 197 24.09 2.11 -18.38
N GLN A 198 23.75 2.99 -19.33
CA GLN A 198 24.14 2.79 -20.73
C GLN A 198 25.66 2.64 -20.89
N PRO A 199 26.13 1.72 -21.77
CA PRO A 199 25.35 0.91 -22.72
C PRO A 199 24.76 -0.39 -22.14
N THR A 200 24.96 -0.67 -20.85
CA THR A 200 24.43 -1.86 -20.19
C THR A 200 22.89 -1.87 -20.21
N THR A 201 22.32 -3.05 -20.48
CA THR A 201 20.87 -3.29 -20.44
C THR A 201 20.59 -4.36 -19.40
N PRO A 202 19.61 -4.18 -18.49
CA PRO A 202 19.25 -5.20 -17.52
C PRO A 202 18.59 -6.40 -18.21
N ASP A 203 18.77 -7.60 -17.66
CA ASP A 203 18.04 -8.81 -18.07
C ASP A 203 16.52 -8.62 -17.88
N ALA A 204 16.12 -7.89 -16.84
CA ALA A 204 14.73 -7.58 -16.54
C ALA A 204 14.55 -6.30 -15.72
N ILE A 205 13.35 -5.73 -15.81
CA ILE A 205 12.85 -4.70 -14.91
C ILE A 205 11.80 -5.34 -14.00
N LEU A 206 11.95 -5.19 -12.69
CA LEU A 206 10.99 -5.70 -11.70
C LEU A 206 10.35 -4.55 -10.90
N ILE A 207 9.03 -4.50 -10.89
CA ILE A 207 8.25 -3.51 -10.13
C ILE A 207 7.52 -4.23 -8.99
N ASP A 208 7.67 -3.76 -7.74
CA ASP A 208 6.80 -4.25 -6.66
C ASP A 208 5.34 -3.91 -6.98
N GLN A 209 4.51 -4.94 -7.06
CA GLN A 209 3.22 -4.82 -7.69
C GLN A 209 2.20 -4.14 -6.76
N PHE A 210 1.87 -2.89 -7.08
CA PHE A 210 0.82 -2.14 -6.38
C PHE A 210 -0.52 -2.03 -7.12
N VAL A 211 -0.56 -2.35 -8.42
CA VAL A 211 -1.77 -2.48 -9.24
C VAL A 211 -1.59 -3.58 -10.28
N ALA A 212 -2.69 -4.02 -10.91
CA ALA A 212 -2.60 -4.93 -12.06
C ALA A 212 -1.78 -4.31 -13.21
N PRO A 213 -0.99 -5.08 -13.98
CA PRO A 213 -0.14 -4.53 -15.05
C PRO A 213 -0.93 -3.72 -16.09
N ALA A 214 -2.11 -4.19 -16.49
CA ALA A 214 -3.00 -3.46 -17.40
C ALA A 214 -3.42 -2.08 -16.83
N THR A 215 -3.60 -1.97 -15.51
CA THR A 215 -3.90 -0.70 -14.84
C THR A 215 -2.68 0.21 -14.76
N TYR A 216 -1.49 -0.34 -14.47
CA TYR A 216 -0.23 0.41 -14.52
C TYR A 216 -0.03 1.06 -15.89
N TYR A 217 -0.15 0.30 -16.98
CA TYR A 217 0.02 0.84 -18.33
C TYR A 217 -1.10 1.80 -18.74
N ARG A 218 -2.34 1.60 -18.27
CA ARG A 218 -3.42 2.57 -18.47
C ARG A 218 -3.09 3.92 -17.82
N TYR A 219 -2.51 3.93 -16.63
CA TYR A 219 -2.10 5.14 -15.93
C TYR A 219 -0.97 5.90 -16.64
N LEU A 220 -0.15 5.19 -17.42
CA LEU A 220 0.93 5.76 -18.21
C LEU A 220 0.51 6.24 -19.60
N LYS A 221 -0.76 6.07 -20.00
CA LYS A 221 -1.23 6.50 -21.32
C LYS A 221 -0.95 8.00 -21.51
N GLY A 222 -0.31 8.35 -22.63
CA GLY A 222 0.06 9.72 -22.96
C GLY A 222 1.39 10.20 -22.38
N GLN A 223 2.13 9.35 -21.65
CA GLN A 223 3.52 9.66 -21.30
C GLN A 223 4.43 9.49 -22.51
N PRO A 224 5.48 10.33 -22.65
CA PRO A 224 6.37 10.31 -23.81
C PRO A 224 7.18 9.02 -23.91
N VAL A 225 7.54 8.44 -22.77
CA VAL A 225 8.29 7.18 -22.68
C VAL A 225 7.57 6.26 -21.71
N ILE A 226 7.27 5.04 -22.16
CA ILE A 226 6.63 3.99 -21.37
C ILE A 226 7.48 2.73 -21.53
N LEU A 227 8.10 2.29 -20.43
CA LEU A 227 8.90 1.07 -20.43
C LEU A 227 7.99 -0.15 -20.52
N LYS A 228 8.23 -1.03 -21.50
CA LYS A 228 7.43 -2.26 -21.72
C LYS A 228 8.27 -3.51 -21.89
N ASP A 229 9.50 -3.36 -22.38
CA ASP A 229 10.39 -4.47 -22.68
C ASP A 229 10.92 -5.08 -21.38
N HIS A 230 10.76 -6.40 -21.23
CA HIS A 230 11.19 -7.17 -20.07
C HIS A 230 10.74 -6.60 -18.71
N VAL A 231 9.55 -5.98 -18.65
CA VAL A 231 8.96 -5.46 -17.42
C VAL A 231 8.06 -6.50 -16.76
N TYR A 232 8.42 -6.88 -15.53
CA TYR A 232 7.71 -7.83 -14.69
C TYR A 232 7.10 -7.13 -13.47
N PHE A 233 5.98 -7.67 -13.00
CA PHE A 233 5.27 -7.20 -11.81
C PHE A 233 5.10 -8.38 -10.87
N GLN A 234 5.58 -8.23 -9.64
CA GLN A 234 5.49 -9.27 -8.62
C GLN A 234 5.00 -8.66 -7.31
N ILE A 235 4.00 -9.28 -6.69
CA ILE A 235 3.59 -8.94 -5.32
C ILE A 235 4.69 -9.39 -4.38
N LYS A 236 5.12 -8.50 -3.46
CA LYS A 236 6.29 -8.71 -2.61
C LYS A 236 7.55 -8.90 -3.45
N GLY A 237 7.77 -7.99 -4.40
CA GLY A 237 8.90 -8.04 -5.32
C GLY A 237 10.26 -8.11 -4.62
N GLU A 238 10.36 -7.60 -3.39
CA GLU A 238 11.55 -7.71 -2.53
C GLU A 238 11.92 -9.15 -2.18
N GLN A 239 10.95 -10.07 -2.19
CA GLN A 239 11.19 -11.51 -1.98
C GLN A 239 11.66 -12.21 -3.26
N ALA A 240 11.41 -11.60 -4.42
CA ALA A 240 11.76 -12.16 -5.71
C ALA A 240 13.15 -11.71 -6.19
N HIS A 241 13.57 -10.48 -5.89
CA HIS A 241 14.88 -9.98 -6.30
C HIS A 241 15.47 -8.91 -5.37
N LEU A 242 16.78 -8.99 -5.13
CA LEU A 242 17.53 -8.05 -4.28
C LEU A 242 17.45 -6.60 -4.77
N ALA A 243 17.23 -6.39 -6.06
CA ALA A 243 17.07 -5.06 -6.65
C ALA A 243 15.83 -4.32 -6.12
N VAL A 244 14.71 -5.02 -5.91
CA VAL A 244 13.50 -4.42 -5.32
C VAL A 244 13.70 -4.19 -3.82
N ALA A 245 14.37 -5.12 -3.12
CA ALA A 245 14.73 -4.91 -1.72
C ALA A 245 15.64 -3.67 -1.54
N ALA A 246 16.64 -3.50 -2.42
CA ALA A 246 17.50 -2.31 -2.45
C ALA A 246 16.74 -1.02 -2.75
N ALA A 247 15.80 -1.06 -3.69
CA ALA A 247 14.91 0.07 -3.95
C ALA A 247 14.08 0.43 -2.72
N SER A 248 13.52 -0.56 -2.01
CA SER A 248 12.75 -0.35 -0.78
C SER A 248 13.57 0.35 0.31
N VAL A 249 14.80 -0.13 0.54
CA VAL A 249 15.74 0.47 1.50
C VAL A 249 16.06 1.91 1.13
N LEU A 250 16.35 2.18 -0.14
CA LEU A 250 16.71 3.51 -0.61
C LEU A 250 15.53 4.49 -0.57
N ALA A 251 14.32 4.03 -0.93
CA ALA A 251 13.11 4.84 -0.84
C ALA A 251 12.83 5.22 0.62
N ARG A 252 12.95 4.27 1.57
CA ARG A 252 12.80 4.53 3.00
C ARG A 252 13.87 5.47 3.54
N TYR A 253 15.13 5.28 3.15
CA TYR A 253 16.22 6.18 3.54
C TYR A 253 15.95 7.63 3.15
N VAL A 254 15.60 7.88 1.88
CA VAL A 254 15.29 9.25 1.42
C VAL A 254 14.04 9.79 2.11
N SER A 255 13.01 8.96 2.33
CA SER A 255 11.81 9.39 3.03
C SER A 255 12.10 9.82 4.48
N LEU A 256 12.96 9.09 5.20
CA LEU A 256 13.38 9.46 6.56
C LEU A 256 14.11 10.81 6.58
N GLN A 257 15.07 11.03 5.68
CA GLN A 257 15.79 12.31 5.60
C GLN A 257 14.84 13.48 5.33
N VAL A 258 13.85 13.29 4.47
CA VAL A 258 12.84 14.31 4.17
C VAL A 258 11.92 14.55 5.36
N MET A 259 11.54 13.50 6.10
CA MET A 259 10.73 13.64 7.31
C MET A 259 11.45 14.41 8.40
N ASP A 260 12.77 14.23 8.54
CA ASP A 260 13.60 15.01 9.46
C ASP A 260 13.59 16.50 9.08
N GLN A 261 13.80 16.81 7.79
CA GLN A 261 13.75 18.18 7.27
C GLN A 261 12.37 18.84 7.49
N LEU A 262 11.29 18.12 7.17
CA LEU A 262 9.92 18.62 7.36
C LEU A 262 9.59 18.82 8.85
N THR A 263 10.10 17.95 9.72
CA THR A 263 9.96 18.06 11.18
C THR A 263 10.68 19.30 11.72
N GLU A 264 11.89 19.57 11.25
CA GLU A 264 12.66 20.77 11.60
C GLU A 264 11.92 22.03 11.16
N GLN A 265 11.46 22.07 9.89
CA GLN A 265 10.68 23.19 9.34
C GLN A 265 9.36 23.39 10.10
N ALA A 266 8.68 22.31 10.49
CA ALA A 266 7.46 22.38 11.28
C ALA A 266 7.71 22.83 12.72
N GLY A 267 8.92 22.65 13.26
CA GLY A 267 9.24 22.87 14.67
C GLY A 267 8.46 21.96 15.63
N ILE A 268 7.93 20.84 15.12
CA ILE A 268 7.23 19.80 15.88
C ILE A 268 7.36 18.48 15.14
N THR A 269 7.53 17.38 15.88
CA THR A 269 7.63 16.04 15.30
C THR A 269 6.40 15.68 14.46
N LEU A 270 6.64 15.31 13.21
CA LEU A 270 5.60 14.85 12.28
C LEU A 270 5.50 13.31 12.33
N PRO A 271 4.45 12.73 12.93
CA PRO A 271 4.32 11.29 13.04
C PRO A 271 4.03 10.62 11.69
N ILE A 272 4.61 9.44 11.47
CA ILE A 272 4.34 8.59 10.31
C ILE A 272 2.93 7.96 10.43
N GLY A 273 2.28 7.73 9.29
CA GLY A 273 0.95 7.11 9.22
C GLY A 273 -0.19 8.14 9.11
N ALA A 274 -1.40 7.74 9.52
CA ALA A 274 -2.63 8.51 9.35
C ALA A 274 -3.62 8.37 10.54
N GLY A 275 -3.12 8.03 11.73
CA GLY A 275 -3.94 7.83 12.94
C GLY A 275 -4.27 9.12 13.70
N ASN A 276 -4.93 9.00 14.86
CA ASN A 276 -5.35 10.17 15.66
C ASN A 276 -4.18 11.09 16.06
N ALA A 277 -2.99 10.54 16.36
CA ALA A 277 -1.82 11.36 16.67
C ALA A 277 -1.46 12.32 15.52
N VAL A 278 -1.65 11.88 14.27
CA VAL A 278 -1.44 12.70 13.07
C VAL A 278 -2.46 13.84 13.02
N ASP A 279 -3.74 13.54 13.29
CA ASP A 279 -4.81 14.55 13.31
C ASP A 279 -4.51 15.67 14.33
N GLN A 280 -4.03 15.29 15.53
CA GLN A 280 -3.66 16.23 16.59
C GLN A 280 -2.46 17.11 16.20
N ILE A 281 -1.42 16.53 15.60
CA ILE A 281 -0.25 17.29 15.15
C ILE A 281 -0.62 18.23 14.00
N ALA A 282 -1.41 17.77 13.04
CA ALA A 282 -1.91 18.60 11.95
C ALA A 282 -2.73 19.78 12.45
N ALA A 283 -3.59 19.57 13.46
CA ALA A 283 -4.35 20.65 14.08
C ALA A 283 -3.45 21.70 14.75
N LYS A 284 -2.37 21.27 15.42
CA LYS A 284 -1.37 22.18 16.01
C LYS A 284 -0.65 23.00 14.95
N LEU A 285 -0.32 22.42 13.80
CA LEU A 285 0.29 23.16 12.68
C LEU A 285 -0.67 24.24 12.16
N LEU A 286 -1.94 23.89 11.94
CA LEU A 286 -2.98 24.83 11.52
C LEU A 286 -3.17 25.97 12.52
N HIS A 287 -3.23 25.66 13.82
CA HIS A 287 -3.35 26.67 14.87
C HIS A 287 -2.15 27.63 14.92
N ARG A 288 -0.96 27.16 14.53
CA ARG A 288 0.26 27.99 14.36
C ARG A 288 0.27 28.79 13.05
N GLY A 289 -0.80 28.73 12.25
CA GLY A 289 -0.91 29.42 10.96
C GLY A 289 -0.10 28.78 9.83
N LEU A 290 0.40 27.56 10.01
CA LEU A 290 1.16 26.86 8.98
C LEU A 290 0.24 26.16 7.97
N SER A 291 0.62 26.20 6.71
CA SER A 291 -0.12 25.49 5.65
C SER A 291 0.23 24.02 5.63
N LEU A 292 -0.79 23.16 5.70
CA LEU A 292 -0.60 21.70 5.62
C LEU A 292 -0.08 21.25 4.26
N ASP A 293 -0.28 22.01 3.18
CA ASP A 293 0.24 21.67 1.86
C ASP A 293 1.76 21.56 1.81
N GLN A 294 2.46 22.23 2.72
CA GLN A 294 3.93 22.18 2.82
C GLN A 294 4.43 20.84 3.42
N PHE A 295 3.60 20.20 4.25
CA PHE A 295 4.02 19.06 5.07
C PHE A 295 3.26 17.77 4.76
N ALA A 296 2.06 17.86 4.18
CA ALA A 296 1.11 16.76 4.14
C ALA A 296 0.36 16.59 2.82
N LYS A 297 -0.16 15.39 2.63
CA LYS A 297 -1.03 14.96 1.53
C LYS A 297 -2.48 15.37 1.83
N VAL A 298 -2.87 16.59 1.45
CA VAL A 298 -4.09 17.24 1.98
C VAL A 298 -5.42 16.61 1.54
N HIS A 299 -5.42 15.74 0.53
CA HIS A 299 -6.62 14.99 0.13
C HIS A 299 -7.03 13.88 1.12
N PHE A 300 -6.21 13.58 2.13
CA PHE A 300 -6.54 12.61 3.17
C PHE A 300 -7.63 13.15 4.11
N ALA A 301 -8.44 12.24 4.68
CA ALA A 301 -9.46 12.60 5.66
C ALA A 301 -8.89 13.30 6.91
N ASN A 302 -7.61 13.09 7.22
CA ASN A 302 -6.89 13.75 8.31
C ASN A 302 -6.96 15.28 8.23
N THR A 303 -6.99 15.86 7.03
CA THR A 303 -7.09 17.31 6.83
C THR A 303 -8.38 17.88 7.44
N GLN A 304 -9.52 17.26 7.15
CA GLN A 304 -10.82 17.70 7.66
C GLN A 304 -10.91 17.53 9.19
N LYS A 305 -10.36 16.43 9.72
CA LYS A 305 -10.30 16.20 11.16
C LYS A 305 -9.41 17.24 11.87
N ALA A 306 -8.26 17.53 11.30
CA ALA A 306 -7.33 18.53 11.82
C ALA A 306 -7.96 19.92 11.86
N GLN A 307 -8.68 20.32 10.80
CA GLN A 307 -9.43 21.59 10.75
C GLN A 307 -10.52 21.66 11.83
N ALA A 308 -11.26 20.58 12.04
CA ALA A 308 -12.27 20.50 13.09
C ALA A 308 -11.63 20.66 14.49
N ILE A 309 -10.52 19.97 14.75
CA ILE A 309 -9.79 20.07 16.03
C ILE A 309 -9.23 21.49 16.22
N ALA A 310 -8.63 22.08 15.18
CA ALA A 310 -7.99 23.39 15.25
C ALA A 310 -8.97 24.51 15.62
N THR A 311 -10.22 24.43 15.14
CA THR A 311 -11.29 25.38 15.50
C THR A 311 -11.63 25.38 17.00
N HIS A 312 -11.30 24.30 17.73
CA HIS A 312 -11.56 24.15 19.15
C HIS A 312 -10.32 24.34 20.03
N LEU A 313 -9.14 24.54 19.44
CA LEU A 313 -7.93 24.91 20.18
C LEU A 313 -8.03 26.40 20.55
N LYS A 314 -8.30 26.67 21.84
CA LYS A 314 -8.28 28.01 22.42
C LYS A 314 -6.87 28.57 22.45
#